data_AF-A0A8J2MX62-F1
#
_entry.id   AF-A0A8J2MX62-F1
#
_cell.length_a   1.000
_cell.length_b   1.000
_cell.length_c   1.000
_cell.angle_alpha   90.00
_cell.angle_beta   90.00
_cell.angle_gamma   90.00
#
_symmetry.space_group_name_H-M   'P 1'
#
loop_
_entity.id
_entity.type
_entity.pdbx_description
1 polymer ?
#
loop_
_entity_poly.entity_id
_entity_poly.type
_entity_poly.pdbx_seq_one_letter_code
_entity_poly.pdbx_strand_id
1 'polypeptide(L)'
;MKFVNHWSLSVDAMSILLKSSILQPDIYYARQCLFRFVKDIEALYGIEHVSFNVHLLTHLAQTGSNAANLQILECFRSKMAFEKLFASIESKLSAEQLKY
;
A
#
# COMPACT_ATOMS: atom_id res chain seq x y z
N MET A 1 -4.32 14.57 -9.84
CA MET A 1 -4.26 13.89 -8.53
C MET A 1 -4.10 12.36 -8.67
N LYS A 2 -3.47 11.84 -9.74
CA LYS A 2 -3.39 10.39 -9.99
C LYS A 2 -2.52 9.69 -8.94
N PHE A 3 -1.38 10.27 -8.59
CA PHE A 3 -0.45 9.65 -7.64
C PHE A 3 -0.94 9.80 -6.20
N VAL A 4 -1.60 10.93 -5.89
CA VAL A 4 -2.27 11.16 -4.60
C VAL A 4 -3.37 10.13 -4.36
N ASN A 5 -4.29 9.96 -5.33
CA ASN A 5 -5.40 9.01 -5.21
C ASN A 5 -4.92 7.56 -5.17
N HIS A 6 -3.83 7.26 -5.88
CA HIS A 6 -3.24 5.93 -5.82
C HIS A 6 -2.60 5.68 -4.46
N TRP A 7 -1.85 6.66 -3.92
CA TRP A 7 -1.23 6.57 -2.61
C TRP A 7 -2.26 6.43 -1.48
N SER A 8 -3.40 7.13 -1.58
CA SER A 8 -4.46 7.05 -0.57
C SER A 8 -5.00 5.63 -0.39
N LEU A 9 -5.04 4.80 -1.44
CA LEU A 9 -5.46 3.38 -1.33
C LEU A 9 -4.59 2.60 -0.33
N SER A 10 -3.28 2.82 -0.35
CA SER A 10 -2.35 2.17 0.59
C SER A 10 -2.57 2.68 2.01
N VAL A 11 -2.69 4.00 2.17
CA VAL A 11 -2.93 4.65 3.47
C VAL A 11 -4.26 4.19 4.08
N ASP A 12 -5.34 4.17 3.29
CA ASP A 12 -6.68 3.77 3.73
C ASP A 12 -6.69 2.33 4.20
N ALA A 13 -6.10 1.41 3.43
CA ALA A 13 -6.01 0.01 3.83
C ALA A 13 -5.22 -0.18 5.13
N MET A 14 -4.08 0.49 5.27
CA MET A 14 -3.28 0.41 6.50
C MET A 14 -4.03 1.00 7.70
N SER A 15 -4.72 2.13 7.52
CA SER A 15 -5.50 2.77 8.58
C SER A 15 -6.58 1.83 9.14
N ILE A 16 -7.13 0.95 8.29
CA ILE A 16 -8.13 -0.05 8.67
C ILE A 16 -7.47 -1.23 9.36
N LEU A 17 -6.43 -1.80 8.76
CA LEU A 17 -5.73 -2.99 9.27
C LEU A 17 -5.01 -2.76 10.61
N LEU A 18 -4.79 -1.49 10.97
CA LEU A 18 -4.18 -1.07 12.22
C LEU A 18 -5.17 -0.75 13.34
N LYS A 19 -6.49 -0.79 13.09
CA LYS A 19 -7.48 -0.55 14.15
C LYS A 19 -7.42 -1.66 15.19
N SER A 20 -7.64 -1.31 16.46
CA SER A 20 -7.69 -2.25 17.58
C SER A 20 -8.85 -3.24 17.49
N SER A 21 -9.90 -2.88 16.76
CA SER A 21 -11.06 -3.71 16.45
C SER A 21 -11.45 -3.50 14.99
N ILE A 22 -11.57 -4.60 14.24
CA ILE A 22 -11.81 -4.60 12.81
C ILE A 22 -12.93 -5.60 12.52
N LEU A 23 -13.92 -5.19 11.71
CA LEU A 23 -14.99 -6.08 11.27
C LEU A 23 -14.64 -6.72 9.92
N GLN A 24 -15.27 -7.85 9.59
CA GLN A 24 -15.06 -8.52 8.29
C GLN A 24 -15.26 -7.61 7.06
N PRO A 25 -16.27 -6.71 7.02
CA PRO A 25 -16.41 -5.75 5.93
C PRO A 25 -15.22 -4.79 5.79
N ASP A 26 -14.63 -4.37 6.91
CA ASP A 26 -13.45 -3.50 6.92
C ASP A 26 -12.23 -4.23 6.31
N ILE A 27 -12.03 -5.49 6.69
CA ILE A 27 -10.96 -6.34 6.13
C ILE A 27 -11.15 -6.49 4.62
N TYR A 28 -12.38 -6.74 4.18
CA TYR A 28 -12.69 -6.85 2.76
C TYR A 28 -12.39 -5.56 2.01
N TYR A 29 -12.77 -4.41 2.54
CA TYR A 29 -12.48 -3.11 1.92
C TYR A 29 -10.97 -2.84 1.85
N ALA A 30 -10.23 -3.04 2.96
CA ALA A 30 -8.78 -2.90 2.98
C ALA A 30 -8.09 -3.80 1.95
N ARG A 31 -8.59 -5.03 1.77
CA ARG A 31 -8.11 -5.95 0.73
C ARG A 31 -8.29 -5.37 -0.67
N GLN A 32 -9.47 -4.81 -0.98
CA GLN A 32 -9.73 -4.22 -2.29
C GLN A 32 -8.81 -3.02 -2.56
N CYS A 33 -8.58 -2.18 -1.55
CA CYS A 33 -7.65 -1.07 -1.63
C CYS A 33 -6.21 -1.54 -1.93
N LEU A 34 -5.71 -2.57 -1.21
CA LEU A 34 -4.37 -3.11 -1.45
C LEU A 34 -4.24 -3.79 -2.82
N PHE A 35 -5.26 -4.55 -3.25
CA PHE A 35 -5.27 -5.12 -4.59
C PHE A 35 -5.23 -4.05 -5.68
N ARG A 36 -6.01 -2.99 -5.53
CA ARG A 36 -6.03 -1.88 -6.49
C ARG A 36 -4.69 -1.15 -6.52
N PHE A 37 -4.10 -0.90 -5.34
CA PHE A 37 -2.77 -0.30 -5.22
C PHE A 37 -1.71 -1.15 -5.93
N VAL A 38 -1.66 -2.45 -5.67
CA VAL A 38 -0.67 -3.36 -6.29
C VAL A 38 -0.84 -3.43 -7.80
N LYS A 39 -2.09 -3.54 -8.28
CA LYS A 39 -2.41 -3.66 -9.70
C LYS A 39 -1.94 -2.47 -10.52
N ASP A 40 -2.06 -1.26 -9.98
CA ASP A 40 -1.77 -0.03 -10.72
C ASP A 40 -0.30 0.41 -10.58
N ILE A 41 0.53 -0.28 -9.79
CA ILE A 41 1.95 0.08 -9.58
C ILE A 41 2.74 0.12 -10.89
N GLU A 42 2.63 -0.93 -11.71
CA GLU A 42 3.39 -1.04 -12.96
C GLU A 42 3.10 0.14 -13.88
N ALA A 43 1.81 0.45 -14.06
CA ALA A 43 1.35 1.50 -14.94
C ALA A 43 1.71 2.91 -14.45
N LEU A 44 1.76 3.12 -13.13
CA LEU A 44 1.97 4.45 -12.55
C LEU A 44 3.43 4.74 -12.22
N TYR A 45 4.17 3.76 -11.73
CA TYR A 45 5.54 3.94 -11.25
C TYR A 45 6.56 3.27 -12.15
N GLY A 46 6.24 2.13 -12.76
CA GLY A 46 7.12 1.35 -13.62
C GLY A 46 7.24 -0.11 -13.16
N ILE A 47 7.63 -1.00 -14.07
CA ILE A 47 7.76 -2.44 -13.81
C ILE A 47 8.83 -2.78 -12.77
N GLU A 48 9.86 -1.94 -12.67
CA GLU A 48 10.94 -2.04 -11.67
C GLU A 48 10.43 -1.94 -10.23
N HIS A 49 9.20 -1.43 -10.05
CA HIS A 49 8.53 -1.30 -8.76
C HIS A 49 7.55 -2.44 -8.45
N VAL A 50 7.30 -3.36 -9.38
CA VAL A 50 6.46 -4.55 -9.18
C VAL A 50 7.30 -5.62 -8.46
N SER A 51 7.54 -5.42 -7.16
CA SER A 51 8.33 -6.35 -6.35
C SER A 51 7.46 -7.41 -5.68
N PHE A 52 8.09 -8.52 -5.30
CA PHE A 52 7.46 -9.55 -4.46
C PHE A 52 6.88 -8.95 -3.16
N ASN A 53 7.58 -7.97 -2.58
CA ASN A 53 7.14 -7.30 -1.34
C ASN A 53 5.88 -6.45 -1.55
N VAL A 54 5.71 -5.86 -2.73
CA VAL A 54 4.46 -5.18 -3.12
C VAL A 54 3.33 -6.19 -3.23
N HIS A 55 3.57 -7.39 -3.77
CA HIS A 55 2.57 -8.46 -3.80
C HIS A 55 2.19 -8.98 -2.41
N LEU A 56 3.15 -9.04 -1.47
CA LEU A 56 2.89 -9.40 -0.07
C LEU A 56 1.87 -8.49 0.62
N LEU A 57 1.71 -7.24 0.15
CA LEU A 57 0.65 -6.35 0.64
C LEU A 57 -0.75 -6.91 0.40
N THR A 58 -0.97 -7.68 -0.66
CA THR A 58 -2.30 -8.29 -0.90
C THR A 58 -2.65 -9.39 0.12
N HIS A 59 -1.65 -9.92 0.82
CA HIS A 59 -1.81 -10.97 1.82
C HIS A 59 -2.06 -10.43 3.24
N LEU A 60 -1.79 -9.14 3.49
CA LEU A 60 -2.07 -8.46 4.77
C LEU A 60 -3.53 -8.58 5.22
N ALA A 61 -4.47 -8.53 4.27
CA ALA A 61 -5.90 -8.65 4.56
C ALA A 61 -6.41 -10.10 4.55
N GLN A 62 -5.54 -11.10 4.32
CA GLN A 62 -5.90 -12.52 4.38
C GLN A 62 -5.68 -13.11 5.77
N THR A 63 -4.75 -12.54 6.54
CA THR A 63 -4.45 -13.01 7.88
C THR A 63 -5.37 -12.34 8.88
N GLY A 64 -6.52 -12.98 9.18
CA GLY A 64 -7.46 -12.53 10.20
C GLY A 64 -6.92 -12.53 11.65
N SER A 65 -5.61 -12.63 11.85
CA SER A 65 -4.96 -12.62 13.17
C SER A 65 -4.02 -11.41 13.31
N ASN A 66 -4.18 -10.68 14.42
CA ASN A 66 -3.36 -9.50 14.75
C ASN A 66 -1.84 -9.78 14.69
N ALA A 67 -1.40 -11.02 14.96
CA ALA A 67 0.02 -11.37 15.00
C ALA A 67 0.69 -11.37 13.62
N ALA A 68 -0.01 -11.86 12.59
CA ALA A 68 0.51 -11.85 11.22
C ALA A 68 0.45 -10.45 10.60
N ASN A 69 -0.56 -9.65 10.99
CA ASN A 69 -0.64 -8.24 10.59
C ASN A 69 0.58 -7.45 11.08
N LEU A 70 1.08 -7.73 12.28
CA LEU A 70 2.27 -7.06 12.82
C LEU A 70 3.55 -7.37 12.03
N GLN A 71 3.80 -8.63 11.66
CA GLN A 71 4.99 -8.99 10.88
C GLN A 71 5.00 -8.38 9.48
N ILE A 72 3.85 -8.34 8.81
CA ILE A 72 3.76 -7.76 7.47
C ILE A 72 3.77 -6.22 7.55
N LEU A 73 3.23 -5.64 8.63
CA LEU A 73 3.39 -4.22 8.93
C LEU A 73 4.84 -3.85 9.24
N GLU A 74 5.59 -4.69 9.93
CA GLU A 74 7.03 -4.56 10.09
C GLU A 74 7.75 -4.65 8.75
N CYS A 75 7.29 -5.49 7.81
CA CYS A 75 7.83 -5.55 6.44
C CYS A 75 7.53 -4.27 5.63
N PHE A 76 6.36 -3.66 5.83
CA PHE A 76 6.01 -2.35 5.26
C PHE A 76 6.81 -1.20 5.91
N ARG A 77 7.01 -1.24 7.22
CA ARG A 77 7.83 -0.27 7.98
C ARG A 77 9.32 -0.44 7.72
N SER A 78 9.76 -1.66 7.45
CA SER A 78 11.12 -1.97 7.06
C SER A 78 11.33 -1.43 5.65
N LYS A 79 11.74 -0.15 5.62
CA LYS A 79 12.18 0.68 4.50
C LYS A 79 12.78 -0.10 3.31
N MET A 80 13.52 -1.17 3.58
CA MET A 80 14.27 -1.97 2.61
C MET A 80 13.43 -2.52 1.43
N ALA A 81 12.14 -2.79 1.61
CA ALA A 81 11.27 -3.32 0.56
C ALA A 81 10.63 -2.27 -0.35
N PHE A 82 10.43 -1.06 0.19
CA PHE A 82 9.61 -0.02 -0.44
C PHE A 82 10.38 1.26 -0.73
N GLU A 83 11.63 1.44 -0.27
CA GLU A 83 12.41 2.67 -0.42
C GLU A 83 12.43 3.22 -1.85
N LYS A 84 12.68 2.36 -2.85
CA LYS A 84 12.67 2.78 -4.26
C LYS A 84 11.29 3.21 -4.74
N LEU A 85 10.24 2.49 -4.32
CA LEU A 85 8.86 2.84 -4.66
C LEU A 85 8.43 4.13 -3.94
N PHE A 86 8.79 4.31 -2.67
CA PHE A 86 8.53 5.54 -1.91
C PHE A 86 9.19 6.75 -2.54
N ALA A 87 10.47 6.66 -2.92
CA ALA A 87 11.15 7.75 -3.63
C ALA A 87 10.47 8.07 -4.99
N SER A 88 10.00 7.04 -5.71
CA SER A 88 9.24 7.21 -6.95
C SER A 88 7.88 7.88 -6.69
N ILE A 89 7.17 7.48 -5.63
CA ILE A 89 5.90 8.09 -5.20
C ILE A 89 6.10 9.56 -4.83
N GLU A 90 7.09 9.88 -3.97
CA GLU A 90 7.38 11.23 -3.51
C GLU A 90 7.78 12.17 -4.66
N SER A 91 8.63 11.70 -5.58
CA SER A 91 9.03 12.50 -6.74
C SER A 91 7.84 12.81 -7.66
N LYS A 92 6.96 11.83 -7.91
CA LYS A 92 5.77 12.01 -8.75
C LYS A 92 4.67 12.81 -8.08
N LEU A 93 4.50 12.70 -6.75
CA LEU A 93 3.62 13.57 -5.95
C LEU A 93 4.07 15.02 -6.02
N SER A 94 5.36 15.28 -5.79
CA SER A 94 5.93 16.63 -5.83
C SER A 94 5.78 17.26 -7.23
N ALA A 95 6.04 16.48 -8.29
CA ALA A 95 5.84 16.92 -9.67
C ALA A 95 4.36 17.17 -10.02
N GLU A 96 3.42 16.50 -9.35
CA GLU A 96 1.98 16.71 -9.53
C GLU A 96 1.48 17.95 -8.78
N GLN A 97 2.08 18.30 -7.64
CA GLN A 97 1.76 19.53 -6.89
C GLN A 97 2.31 20.80 -7.55
N LEU A 98 3.42 20.73 -8.28
CA LEU A 98 4.02 21.86 -9.01
C LEU A 98 3.29 22.24 -10.32
N LYS A 99 2.21 21.54 -10.67
CA LYS A 99 1.40 21.82 -11.89
C LYS A 99 0.29 22.86 -11.68
N TYR A 100 0.27 23.51 -10.51
CA TYR A 100 -0.67 24.56 -10.12
C TYR A 100 0.10 25.78 -9.61
#